data_AF-A0A8B6DE12-F1
#
_entry.id   AF-A0A8B6DE12-F1
#
_cell.length_a   1.000
_cell.length_b   1.000
_cell.length_c   1.000
_cell.angle_alpha   90.00
_cell.angle_beta   90.00
_cell.angle_gamma   90.00
#
_symmetry.space_group_name_H-M   'P 1'
#
loop_
_entity.id
_entity.type
_entity.pdbx_description
1 polymer ?
#
loop_
_entity_poly.entity_id
_entity_poly.type
_entity_poly.pdbx_seq_one_letter_code
_entity_poly.pdbx_strand_id
1 'polypeptide(L)'
;MLDYENLKSYNIPLKRVTQCSCQPNTYGYKLLNCCKKLNMYIANSRISVDKGVGKTTCKNTSVVDYLLLSSKLFTLVKEFEIQQFDPLLSDAHSAIHITLKSQSTSHKNNSVTSDQTPKTRWHDNKRNQFVHTVHNKKEQLSAILNDLHILHSSDHCTQHEIDKVVDSIGEILVSSANETFIKKTRTTTQRTNQKPWYTKQCYDARKKIHKARKQYNLHKNETNHKKLLDFSKQYKQITNKAYNDYQFNLESKIRNTAQTNGKEFWKILNYFNKRVKMIQTLYLLNLCTIILRT
;
A
#
# COMPACT_ATOMS: atom_id res chain seq x y z
N MET A 1 32.19 4.57 1.43
CA MET A 1 32.50 5.74 0.58
C MET A 1 31.20 6.13 -0.12
N LEU A 2 30.87 7.43 -0.24
CA LEU A 2 29.63 7.85 -0.92
C LEU A 2 29.83 7.78 -2.44
N ASP A 3 28.89 7.16 -3.16
CA ASP A 3 28.94 6.97 -4.62
C ASP A 3 28.63 8.25 -5.42
N TYR A 4 29.41 9.31 -5.20
CA TYR A 4 29.21 10.57 -5.90
C TYR A 4 29.48 10.47 -7.41
N GLU A 5 30.38 9.58 -7.82
CA GLU A 5 30.68 9.37 -9.24
C GLU A 5 29.47 8.83 -10.00
N ASN A 6 28.71 7.90 -9.41
CA ASN A 6 27.46 7.42 -10.00
C ASN A 6 26.42 8.55 -10.15
N LEU A 7 26.30 9.42 -9.15
CA LEU A 7 25.37 10.56 -9.25
C LEU A 7 25.78 11.53 -10.36
N LYS A 8 27.08 11.82 -10.50
CA LYS A 8 27.61 12.64 -11.59
C LYS A 8 27.33 11.99 -12.95
N SER A 9 27.60 10.69 -13.10
CA SER A 9 27.37 9.97 -14.37
C SER A 9 25.88 9.97 -14.77
N TYR A 10 24.98 9.99 -13.79
CA TYR A 10 23.53 10.05 -14.03
C TYR A 10 22.98 11.48 -14.09
N ASN A 11 23.84 12.51 -14.09
CA ASN A 11 23.45 13.92 -14.07
C ASN A 11 22.48 14.27 -12.92
N ILE A 12 22.74 13.71 -11.73
CA ILE A 12 21.98 13.94 -10.51
C ILE A 12 22.72 14.97 -9.65
N PRO A 13 22.10 16.11 -9.31
CA PRO A 13 22.75 17.16 -8.55
C PRO A 13 23.10 16.68 -7.14
N LEU A 14 24.31 17.00 -6.67
CA LEU A 14 24.79 16.65 -5.33
C LEU A 14 24.14 17.49 -4.23
N LYS A 15 23.94 18.78 -4.49
CA LYS A 15 23.22 19.70 -3.61
C LYS A 15 21.73 19.65 -3.92
N ARG A 16 20.92 19.64 -2.87
CA ARG A 16 19.46 19.78 -3.00
C ARG A 16 19.09 21.26 -3.03
N VAL A 17 18.06 21.57 -3.80
CA VAL A 17 17.32 22.82 -3.71
C VAL A 17 16.07 22.57 -2.89
N THR A 18 15.60 23.53 -2.10
CA THR A 18 14.33 23.39 -1.41
C THR A 18 13.64 24.73 -1.31
N GLN A 19 12.32 24.72 -1.48
CA GLN A 19 11.46 25.85 -1.17
C GLN A 19 11.17 25.96 0.33
N CYS A 20 11.58 24.99 1.17
CA CYS A 20 11.48 25.17 2.61
C CYS A 20 12.47 26.24 3.06
N SER A 21 11.96 27.28 3.71
CA SER A 21 12.78 28.23 4.46
C SER A 21 13.28 27.64 5.80
N CYS A 22 12.75 26.49 6.21
CA CYS A 22 13.09 25.82 7.44
C CYS A 22 14.46 25.12 7.37
N GLN A 23 15.23 25.22 8.45
CA GLN A 23 16.41 24.37 8.65
C GLN A 23 16.00 22.98 9.16
N PRO A 24 16.76 21.91 8.85
CA PRO A 24 16.52 20.60 9.42
C PRO A 24 16.56 20.65 10.96
N ASN A 25 15.59 20.00 11.61
CA ASN A 25 15.63 19.79 13.06
C ASN A 25 16.51 18.58 13.41
N THR A 26 16.59 18.22 14.70
CA THR A 26 17.37 17.07 15.20
C THR A 26 17.04 15.76 14.47
N TYR A 27 15.76 15.52 14.14
CA TYR A 27 15.35 14.34 13.38
C TYR A 27 15.78 14.41 11.91
N GLY A 28 15.72 15.60 11.31
CA GLY A 28 16.25 15.84 9.97
C GLY A 28 17.75 15.55 9.89
N TYR A 29 18.54 16.02 10.85
CA TYR A 29 19.97 15.69 10.92
C TYR A 29 20.23 14.19 11.12
N LYS A 30 19.43 13.50 11.94
CA LYS A 30 19.50 12.05 12.10
C LYS A 30 19.20 11.31 10.79
N LEU A 31 18.18 11.73 10.04
CA LEU A 31 17.87 11.18 8.72
C LEU A 31 19.02 11.40 7.74
N LEU A 32 19.59 12.61 7.68
CA LEU A 32 20.75 12.89 6.84
C LEU A 32 21.96 12.02 7.21
N ASN A 33 22.20 11.79 8.50
CA ASN A 33 23.25 10.89 8.95
C ASN A 33 22.99 9.43 8.54
N CYS A 34 21.74 8.97 8.66
CA CYS A 34 21.32 7.66 8.20
C CYS A 34 21.58 7.49 6.69
N CYS A 35 21.18 8.47 5.88
CA CYS A 35 21.43 8.48 4.43
C CYS A 35 22.93 8.40 4.10
N LYS A 36 23.77 9.16 4.81
CA LYS A 36 25.23 9.12 4.65
C LYS A 36 25.82 7.74 4.97
N LYS A 37 25.36 7.11 6.05
CA LYS A 37 25.83 5.78 6.48
C LYS A 37 25.39 4.65 5.55
N LEU A 38 24.17 4.73 5.03
CA LEU A 38 23.58 3.71 4.16
C LEU A 38 23.81 3.95 2.66
N ASN A 39 24.57 4.99 2.30
CA ASN A 39 24.80 5.40 0.90
C ASN A 39 23.48 5.58 0.13
N MET A 40 22.50 6.21 0.81
CA MET A 40 21.21 6.58 0.26
C MET A 40 21.13 8.09 0.03
N TYR A 41 20.33 8.48 -0.93
CA TYR A 41 20.15 9.86 -1.35
C TYR A 41 18.67 10.19 -1.37
N ILE A 42 18.35 11.41 -0.94
CA ILE A 42 17.00 11.91 -1.04
C ILE A 42 16.77 12.43 -2.46
N ALA A 43 15.80 11.84 -3.16
CA ALA A 43 15.49 12.13 -4.55
C ALA A 43 14.70 13.44 -4.75
N ASN A 44 13.95 13.89 -3.73
CA ASN A 44 13.27 15.20 -3.76
C ASN A 44 14.27 16.29 -4.16
N SER A 45 13.84 17.18 -5.04
CA SER A 45 14.60 18.25 -5.69
C SER A 45 15.69 17.82 -6.69
N ARG A 46 15.94 16.52 -6.91
CA ARG A 46 17.08 16.05 -7.71
C ARG A 46 16.71 15.51 -9.08
N ILE A 47 15.47 15.10 -9.28
CA ILE A 47 15.05 14.36 -10.46
C ILE A 47 13.72 14.86 -11.04
N SER A 48 13.53 14.56 -12.33
CA SER A 48 12.30 14.80 -13.08
C SER A 48 11.80 16.24 -12.91
N VAL A 49 10.48 16.44 -12.81
CA VAL A 49 9.85 17.78 -12.75
C VAL A 49 10.18 18.55 -11.47
N ASP A 50 10.68 17.87 -10.43
CA ASP A 50 11.10 18.52 -9.18
C ASP A 50 12.60 18.87 -9.17
N LYS A 51 13.38 18.49 -10.19
CA LYS A 51 14.83 18.77 -10.27
C LYS A 51 15.07 20.28 -10.24
N GLY A 52 15.82 20.73 -9.24
CA GLY A 52 16.14 22.15 -9.04
C GLY A 52 14.99 23.01 -8.50
N VAL A 53 13.81 22.43 -8.28
CA VAL A 53 12.65 23.14 -7.71
C VAL A 53 12.57 22.91 -6.20
N GLY A 54 12.49 21.64 -5.80
CA GLY A 54 12.42 21.24 -4.40
C GLY A 54 11.12 21.67 -3.71
N LYS A 55 9.98 21.30 -4.30
CA LYS A 55 8.65 21.58 -3.74
C LYS A 55 8.51 21.01 -2.33
N THR A 56 7.68 21.67 -1.53
CA THR A 56 7.29 21.23 -0.19
C THR A 56 6.24 20.11 -0.26
N THR A 57 6.29 19.17 0.68
CA THR A 57 5.35 18.05 0.74
C THR A 57 4.28 18.24 1.81
N CYS A 58 4.42 19.24 2.68
CA CYS A 58 3.44 19.53 3.72
C CYS A 58 3.13 21.03 3.79
N LYS A 59 1.83 21.36 3.68
CA LYS A 59 1.24 22.71 3.82
C LYS A 59 1.98 23.83 3.08
N ASN A 60 2.58 23.53 1.93
CA ASN A 60 3.43 24.46 1.18
C ASN A 60 4.60 25.07 1.99
N THR A 61 4.95 24.50 3.14
CA THR A 61 5.88 25.10 4.11
C THR A 61 7.03 24.18 4.47
N SER A 62 6.86 22.86 4.43
CA SER A 62 7.91 21.92 4.83
C SER A 62 8.02 20.72 3.90
N VAL A 63 9.22 20.12 3.86
CA VAL A 63 9.46 18.82 3.22
C VAL A 63 9.58 17.80 4.34
N VAL A 64 8.60 16.91 4.46
CA VAL A 64 8.56 15.89 5.52
C VAL A 64 8.39 14.48 4.95
N ASP A 65 8.00 14.38 3.68
CA ASP A 65 7.85 13.14 2.93
C ASP A 65 8.98 13.05 1.90
N TYR A 66 9.69 11.93 1.88
CA TYR A 66 10.91 11.79 1.11
C TYR A 66 10.91 10.49 0.29
N LEU A 67 11.43 10.57 -0.92
CA LEU A 67 11.86 9.39 -1.67
C LEU A 67 13.35 9.18 -1.43
N LEU A 68 13.72 8.03 -0.85
CA LEU A 68 15.11 7.65 -0.59
C LEU A 68 15.54 6.58 -1.60
N LEU A 69 16.65 6.80 -2.30
CA LEU A 69 17.17 5.91 -3.33
C LEU A 69 18.66 5.68 -3.14
N SER A 70 19.16 4.49 -3.50
CA SER A 70 20.58 4.31 -3.75
C SER A 70 20.98 4.97 -5.07
N SER A 71 22.27 5.23 -5.26
CA SER A 71 22.83 5.87 -6.47
C SER A 71 22.36 5.19 -7.76
N LYS A 72 22.35 3.86 -7.80
CA LYS A 72 21.97 3.06 -8.98
C LYS A 72 20.48 3.16 -9.32
N LEU A 73 19.61 3.26 -8.32
CA LEU A 73 18.15 3.24 -8.52
C LEU A 73 17.62 4.52 -9.19
N PHE A 74 18.39 5.61 -9.20
CA PHE A 74 18.02 6.82 -9.95
C PHE A 74 17.79 6.55 -11.43
N THR A 75 18.51 5.59 -12.03
CA THR A 75 18.37 5.23 -13.44
C THR A 75 17.03 4.57 -13.79
N LEU A 76 16.40 3.95 -12.78
CA LEU A 76 15.11 3.28 -12.90
C LEU A 76 13.95 4.26 -12.72
N VAL A 77 14.16 5.44 -12.14
CA VAL A 77 13.07 6.41 -11.99
C VAL A 77 12.81 7.08 -13.34
N LYS A 78 11.61 6.89 -13.88
CA LYS A 78 11.15 7.55 -15.10
C LYS A 78 10.60 8.93 -14.79
N GLU A 79 9.69 9.01 -13.81
CA GLU A 79 9.01 10.24 -13.43
C GLU A 79 8.97 10.35 -11.90
N PHE A 80 9.12 11.58 -11.41
CA PHE A 80 9.02 11.93 -10.00
C PHE A 80 8.36 13.30 -9.88
N GLU A 81 7.24 13.38 -9.19
CA GLU A 81 6.50 14.62 -9.00
C GLU A 81 5.94 14.69 -7.57
N ILE A 82 6.04 15.88 -6.96
CA ILE A 82 5.23 16.23 -5.80
C ILE A 82 3.93 16.82 -6.34
N GLN A 83 2.84 16.08 -6.18
CA GLN A 83 1.52 16.47 -6.65
C GLN A 83 1.00 17.66 -5.85
N GLN A 84 0.06 18.39 -6.43
CA GLN A 84 -0.62 19.45 -5.71
C GLN A 84 -1.42 18.89 -4.53
N PHE A 85 -1.46 19.65 -3.43
CA PHE A 85 -2.22 19.28 -2.24
C PHE A 85 -3.69 19.02 -2.58
N ASP A 86 -4.19 17.88 -2.09
CA ASP A 86 -5.56 17.44 -2.31
C ASP A 86 -6.27 17.25 -0.96
N PRO A 87 -7.14 18.19 -0.56
CA PRO A 87 -7.81 18.16 0.74
C PRO A 87 -8.74 16.95 0.94
N LEU A 88 -9.03 16.18 -0.12
CA LEU A 88 -9.78 14.92 0.00
C LEU A 88 -8.89 13.76 0.43
N LEU A 89 -7.61 13.78 0.04
CA LEU A 89 -6.67 12.68 0.24
C LEU A 89 -5.81 12.89 1.48
N SER A 90 -5.57 14.14 1.86
CA SER A 90 -4.81 14.50 3.05
C SER A 90 -5.31 15.80 3.65
N ASP A 91 -5.06 15.98 4.93
CA ASP A 91 -5.29 17.22 5.67
C ASP A 91 -4.10 18.19 5.60
N ALA A 92 -2.90 17.69 5.28
CA ALA A 92 -1.69 18.50 5.27
C ALA A 92 -0.65 18.12 4.20
N HIS A 93 -0.66 16.87 3.71
CA HIS A 93 0.40 16.31 2.87
C HIS A 93 0.03 16.27 1.39
N SER A 94 0.97 16.68 0.56
CA SER A 94 0.96 16.47 -0.88
C SER A 94 1.46 15.07 -1.22
N ALA A 95 0.81 14.42 -2.17
CA ALA A 95 1.23 13.08 -2.60
C ALA A 95 2.54 13.13 -3.39
N ILE A 96 3.41 12.13 -3.18
CA ILE A 96 4.59 11.89 -4.01
C ILE A 96 4.22 10.86 -5.08
N HIS A 97 4.34 11.25 -6.34
CA HIS A 97 4.11 10.39 -7.49
C HIS A 97 5.45 9.93 -8.08
N ILE A 98 5.58 8.62 -8.31
CA ILE A 98 6.80 8.01 -8.82
C ILE A 98 6.42 6.98 -9.88
N THR A 99 7.06 7.07 -11.03
CA THR A 99 6.98 6.03 -12.07
C THR A 99 8.35 5.40 -12.23
N LEU A 100 8.42 4.07 -12.12
CA LEU A 100 9.63 3.29 -12.29
C LEU A 100 9.63 2.61 -13.67
N LYS A 101 10.82 2.50 -14.27
CA LYS A 101 11.06 1.69 -15.47
C LYS A 101 10.97 0.22 -15.07
N SER A 102 10.04 -0.50 -15.69
CA SER A 102 10.05 -1.96 -15.64
C SER A 102 11.05 -2.46 -16.66
N GLN A 103 12.06 -3.20 -16.21
CA GLN A 103 12.82 -4.05 -17.10
C GLN A 103 12.01 -5.33 -17.28
N SER A 104 11.03 -5.30 -18.20
CA SER A 104 10.47 -6.56 -18.68
C SER A 104 11.55 -7.21 -19.53
N THR A 105 12.21 -8.23 -19.00
CA THR A 105 12.77 -9.25 -19.88
C THR A 105 11.58 -9.78 -20.66
N SER A 106 11.59 -9.60 -21.98
CA SER A 106 10.63 -10.24 -22.87
C SER A 106 10.87 -11.75 -22.84
N HIS A 107 10.50 -12.41 -21.74
CA HIS A 107 9.99 -13.75 -21.88
C HIS A 107 8.75 -13.59 -22.77
N LYS A 108 8.81 -14.19 -23.97
CA LYS A 108 7.64 -14.34 -24.83
C LYS A 108 6.56 -14.97 -23.96
N ASN A 109 5.68 -14.14 -23.41
CA ASN A 109 4.47 -14.62 -22.79
C ASN A 109 3.65 -15.19 -23.93
N ASN A 110 3.77 -16.50 -24.17
CA ASN A 110 2.65 -17.27 -24.71
C ASN A 110 1.43 -16.78 -23.94
N SER A 111 0.39 -16.37 -24.67
CA SER A 111 -0.82 -15.80 -24.12
C SER A 111 -1.37 -16.70 -23.00
N VAL A 112 -0.98 -16.43 -21.77
CA VAL A 112 -1.63 -16.97 -20.59
C VAL A 112 -2.93 -16.18 -20.54
N THR A 113 -3.97 -16.75 -21.16
CA THR A 113 -5.35 -16.53 -20.76
C THR A 113 -5.35 -16.38 -19.24
N SER A 114 -5.98 -15.33 -18.72
CA SER A 114 -6.01 -15.08 -17.28
C SER A 114 -6.85 -16.14 -16.57
N ASP A 115 -6.34 -17.37 -16.54
CA ASP A 115 -6.76 -18.36 -15.59
C ASP A 115 -6.31 -17.81 -14.26
N GLN A 116 -7.32 -17.35 -13.52
CA GLN A 116 -7.17 -16.88 -12.16
C GLN A 116 -6.62 -18.04 -11.33
N THR A 117 -5.30 -18.21 -11.32
CA THR A 117 -4.67 -19.25 -10.52
C THR A 117 -5.03 -18.95 -9.07
N PRO A 118 -5.81 -19.83 -8.42
CA PRO A 118 -6.25 -19.58 -7.06
C PRO A 118 -5.01 -19.50 -6.17
N LYS A 119 -4.84 -18.35 -5.52
CA LYS A 119 -3.70 -18.10 -4.63
C LYS A 119 -3.76 -19.07 -3.46
N THR A 120 -2.85 -20.04 -3.45
CA THR A 120 -2.60 -20.88 -2.28
C THR A 120 -1.87 -20.03 -1.24
N ARG A 121 -2.26 -20.18 0.04
CA ARG A 121 -1.55 -19.55 1.16
C ARG A 121 -0.91 -20.66 1.98
N TRP A 122 0.35 -20.48 2.33
CA TRP A 122 1.04 -21.39 3.23
C TRP A 122 0.32 -21.47 4.58
N HIS A 123 0.18 -22.69 5.09
CA HIS A 123 -0.44 -23.01 6.37
C HIS A 123 0.47 -23.97 7.14
N ASP A 124 1.04 -23.53 8.26
CA ASP A 124 2.04 -24.30 9.01
C ASP A 124 1.54 -25.67 9.48
N ASN A 125 0.25 -25.77 9.81
CA ASN A 125 -0.37 -27.04 10.20
C ASN A 125 -0.43 -28.09 9.06
N LYS A 126 -0.15 -27.70 7.81
CA LYS A 126 -0.07 -28.58 6.64
C LYS A 126 1.35 -28.86 6.18
N ARG A 127 2.38 -28.39 6.91
CA ARG A 127 3.79 -28.59 6.56
C ARG A 127 4.14 -30.06 6.33
N ASN A 128 3.79 -30.94 7.26
CA ASN A 128 4.13 -32.37 7.17
C ASN A 128 3.42 -33.06 6.01
N GLN A 129 2.19 -32.64 5.72
CA GLN A 129 1.44 -33.14 4.56
C GLN A 129 2.13 -32.75 3.24
N PHE A 130 2.59 -31.50 3.12
CA PHE A 130 3.35 -31.05 1.94
C PHE A 130 4.62 -31.86 1.74
N VAL A 131 5.40 -32.05 2.82
CA VAL A 131 6.62 -32.86 2.80
C VAL A 131 6.33 -34.30 2.38
N HIS A 132 5.25 -34.89 2.89
CA HIS A 132 4.82 -36.24 2.51
C HIS A 132 4.44 -36.32 1.02
N THR A 133 3.71 -35.34 0.49
CA THR A 133 3.36 -35.28 -0.93
C THR A 133 4.60 -35.16 -1.84
N VAL A 134 5.60 -34.38 -1.45
CA VAL A 134 6.88 -34.31 -2.18
C VAL A 134 7.60 -35.66 -2.12
N HIS A 135 7.66 -36.31 -0.96
CA HIS A 135 8.28 -37.64 -0.82
C HIS A 135 7.59 -38.72 -1.67
N ASN A 136 6.27 -38.65 -1.83
CA ASN A 136 5.53 -39.60 -2.67
C ASN A 136 5.89 -39.48 -4.16
N LYS A 137 6.57 -38.39 -4.58
CA LYS A 137 7.09 -38.18 -5.94
C LYS A 137 8.55 -38.62 -6.09
N LYS A 138 8.99 -39.59 -5.28
CA LYS A 138 10.37 -40.12 -5.26
C LYS A 138 10.91 -40.52 -6.64
N GLU A 139 10.08 -41.08 -7.51
CA GLU A 139 10.50 -41.53 -8.85
C GLU A 139 10.84 -40.35 -9.76
N GLN A 140 10.03 -39.29 -9.70
CA GLN A 140 10.30 -38.04 -10.43
C GLN A 140 11.55 -37.34 -9.89
N LEU A 141 11.75 -37.35 -8.56
CA LEU A 141 12.97 -36.84 -7.94
C LEU A 141 14.21 -37.63 -8.38
N SER A 142 14.11 -38.96 -8.49
CA SER A 142 15.22 -39.78 -8.99
C SER A 142 15.56 -39.50 -10.45
N ALA A 143 14.55 -39.22 -11.29
CA ALA A 143 14.77 -38.82 -12.67
C ALA A 143 15.49 -37.47 -12.76
N ILE A 144 15.11 -36.49 -11.93
CA ILE A 144 15.78 -35.19 -11.85
C ILE A 144 17.24 -35.35 -11.40
N LEU A 145 17.50 -36.21 -10.42
CA LEU A 145 18.88 -36.48 -9.96
C LEU A 145 19.73 -37.11 -11.06
N ASN A 146 19.17 -38.01 -11.86
CA ASN A 146 19.86 -38.58 -13.01
C ASN A 146 20.14 -37.52 -14.09
N ASP A 147 19.15 -36.68 -14.41
CA ASP A 147 19.33 -35.57 -15.36
C ASP A 147 20.42 -34.60 -14.89
N LEU A 148 20.46 -34.28 -13.58
CA LEU A 148 21.53 -33.47 -12.99
C LEU A 148 22.90 -34.14 -13.05
N HIS A 149 22.96 -35.47 -12.86
CA HIS A 149 24.22 -36.22 -12.94
C HIS A 149 24.77 -36.25 -14.37
N ILE A 150 23.89 -36.42 -15.36
CA ILE A 150 24.23 -36.35 -16.79
C ILE A 150 24.78 -34.96 -17.12
N LEU A 151 24.12 -33.90 -16.65
CA LEU A 151 24.57 -32.52 -16.88
C LEU A 151 25.91 -32.22 -16.21
N HIS A 152 26.13 -32.73 -15.00
CA HIS A 152 27.39 -32.54 -14.29
C HIS A 152 28.57 -33.26 -14.95
N SER A 153 28.29 -34.38 -15.64
CA SER A 153 29.30 -35.20 -16.31
C SER A 153 29.56 -34.77 -17.76
N SER A 154 28.81 -33.80 -18.29
CA SER A 154 28.99 -33.25 -19.63
C SER A 154 29.92 -32.03 -19.60
N ASP A 155 30.88 -31.98 -20.53
CA ASP A 155 31.77 -30.81 -20.69
C ASP A 155 31.03 -29.58 -21.23
N HIS A 156 29.87 -29.77 -21.86
CA HIS A 156 29.05 -28.70 -22.43
C HIS A 156 27.59 -28.86 -21.99
N CYS A 157 27.07 -27.86 -21.29
CA CYS A 157 25.68 -27.80 -20.82
C CYS A 157 24.96 -26.64 -21.52
N THR A 158 23.80 -26.93 -22.10
CA THR A 158 22.97 -25.93 -22.79
C THR A 158 21.93 -25.34 -21.85
N GLN A 159 21.51 -24.10 -22.12
CA GLN A 159 20.45 -23.42 -21.36
C GLN A 159 19.15 -24.25 -21.32
N HIS A 160 18.82 -24.93 -22.41
CA HIS A 160 17.62 -25.75 -22.52
C HIS A 160 17.61 -26.92 -21.52
N GLU A 161 18.77 -27.55 -21.29
CA GLU A 161 18.87 -28.66 -20.34
C GLU A 161 18.76 -28.19 -18.89
N ILE A 162 19.32 -27.00 -18.58
CA ILE A 162 19.15 -26.35 -17.28
C ILE A 162 17.67 -26.01 -17.05
N ASP A 163 17.02 -25.39 -18.04
CA ASP A 163 15.60 -25.01 -17.96
C ASP A 163 14.72 -26.23 -17.73
N LYS A 164 14.96 -27.34 -18.44
CA LYS A 164 14.23 -28.61 -18.26
C LYS A 164 14.29 -29.11 -16.81
N VAL A 165 15.47 -29.07 -16.19
CA VAL A 165 15.64 -29.51 -14.79
C VAL A 165 14.92 -28.55 -13.84
N VAL A 166 15.07 -27.24 -14.04
CA VAL A 166 14.41 -26.22 -13.22
C VAL A 166 12.88 -26.35 -13.30
N ASP A 167 12.34 -26.54 -14.50
CA ASP A 167 10.91 -26.74 -14.73
C ASP A 167 10.43 -28.00 -14.04
N SER A 168 11.17 -29.11 -14.14
CA SER A 168 10.83 -30.37 -13.49
C SER A 168 10.79 -30.25 -11.95
N ILE A 169 11.75 -29.52 -11.36
CA ILE A 169 11.73 -29.21 -9.92
C ILE A 169 10.52 -28.35 -9.58
N GLY A 170 10.26 -27.31 -10.39
CA GLY A 170 9.11 -26.42 -10.24
C GLY A 170 7.79 -27.18 -10.25
N GLU A 171 7.60 -28.11 -11.19
CA GLU A 171 6.41 -28.94 -11.34
C GLU A 171 6.16 -29.81 -10.10
N ILE A 172 7.19 -30.46 -9.54
CA ILE A 172 7.05 -31.25 -8.31
C ILE A 172 6.57 -30.37 -7.15
N LEU A 173 7.17 -29.19 -6.98
CA LEU A 173 6.81 -28.29 -5.89
C LEU A 173 5.39 -27.73 -6.06
N VAL A 174 5.04 -27.30 -7.28
CA VAL A 174 3.73 -26.72 -7.60
C VAL A 174 2.62 -27.77 -7.48
N SER A 175 2.81 -28.97 -8.04
CA SER A 175 1.83 -30.05 -7.93
C SER A 175 1.63 -30.47 -6.47
N SER A 176 2.71 -30.59 -5.69
CA SER A 176 2.63 -30.93 -4.26
C SER A 176 1.91 -29.85 -3.45
N ALA A 177 2.12 -28.59 -3.81
CA ALA A 177 1.42 -27.46 -3.20
C ALA A 177 -0.07 -27.48 -3.56
N ASN A 178 -0.43 -27.83 -4.79
CA ASN A 178 -1.82 -27.92 -5.24
C ASN A 178 -2.59 -29.06 -4.55
N GLU A 179 -1.93 -30.19 -4.28
CA GLU A 179 -2.52 -31.31 -3.53
C GLU A 179 -2.68 -30.99 -2.04
N THR A 180 -1.75 -30.21 -1.47
CA THR A 180 -1.74 -29.93 -0.03
C THR A 180 -2.64 -28.74 0.34
N PHE A 181 -2.55 -27.65 -0.42
CA PHE A 181 -3.19 -26.38 -0.09
C PHE A 181 -4.48 -26.22 -0.88
N ILE A 182 -5.59 -26.01 -0.15
CA ILE A 182 -6.89 -25.80 -0.76
C ILE A 182 -6.87 -24.48 -1.53
N LYS A 183 -7.15 -24.57 -2.82
CA LYS A 183 -7.38 -23.43 -3.71
C LYS A 183 -8.65 -22.72 -3.26
N LYS A 184 -8.53 -21.59 -2.56
CA LYS A 184 -9.71 -20.79 -2.20
C LYS A 184 -10.30 -20.19 -3.48
N THR A 185 -11.51 -20.62 -3.83
CA THR A 185 -12.36 -19.88 -4.77
C THR A 185 -12.62 -18.50 -4.17
N ARG A 186 -12.40 -17.44 -4.97
CA ARG A 186 -12.73 -16.07 -4.53
C ARG A 186 -14.24 -16.00 -4.37
N THR A 187 -14.74 -16.15 -3.15
CA THR A 187 -16.08 -15.66 -2.83
C THR A 187 -16.05 -14.15 -3.02
N THR A 188 -16.79 -13.66 -4.01
CA THR A 188 -17.14 -12.25 -4.16
C THR A 188 -17.92 -11.84 -2.92
N THR A 189 -17.22 -11.41 -1.87
CA THR A 189 -17.89 -10.75 -0.74
C THR A 189 -18.57 -9.51 -1.29
N GLN A 190 -19.90 -9.53 -1.34
CA GLN A 190 -20.67 -8.32 -1.57
C GLN A 190 -20.19 -7.27 -0.57
N ARG A 191 -19.73 -6.11 -1.06
CA ARG A 191 -19.23 -5.02 -0.23
C ARG A 191 -20.40 -4.40 0.56
N THR A 192 -20.82 -5.02 1.66
CA THR A 192 -21.85 -4.50 2.56
C THR A 192 -21.26 -3.66 3.70
N ASN A 193 -20.05 -3.12 3.52
CA ASN A 193 -19.39 -2.25 4.50
C ASN A 193 -19.64 -0.75 4.22
N GLN A 194 -20.86 -0.38 3.84
CA GLN A 194 -21.20 1.04 3.91
C GLN A 194 -21.24 1.45 5.38
N LYS A 195 -20.47 2.47 5.73
CA LYS A 195 -20.44 3.00 7.09
C LYS A 195 -21.86 3.46 7.43
N PRO A 196 -22.40 3.14 8.62
CA PRO A 196 -23.80 3.42 8.95
C PRO A 196 -24.14 4.93 8.96
N TRP A 197 -23.13 5.78 9.12
CA TRP A 197 -23.25 7.23 9.07
C TRP A 197 -23.11 7.83 7.66
N TYR A 198 -22.74 7.04 6.65
CA TYR A 198 -22.49 7.56 5.30
C TYR A 198 -23.80 7.69 4.52
N THR A 199 -24.35 8.90 4.51
CA THR A 199 -25.66 9.18 3.92
C THR A 199 -25.61 9.41 2.41
N LYS A 200 -26.78 9.43 1.76
CA LYS A 200 -26.93 9.85 0.35
C LYS A 200 -26.32 11.24 0.11
N GLN A 201 -26.46 12.17 1.05
CA GLN A 201 -25.83 13.49 0.97
C GLN A 201 -24.30 13.42 0.92
N CYS A 202 -23.68 12.54 1.72
CA CYS A 202 -22.23 12.31 1.65
C CYS A 202 -21.82 11.79 0.27
N TYR A 203 -22.59 10.84 -0.28
CA TYR A 203 -22.37 10.29 -1.62
C TYR A 203 -22.48 11.35 -2.72
N ASP A 204 -23.51 12.17 -2.70
CA ASP A 204 -23.74 13.22 -3.70
C ASP A 204 -22.66 14.30 -3.63
N ALA A 205 -22.25 14.70 -2.42
CA ALA A 205 -21.13 15.63 -2.22
C ALA A 205 -19.81 15.05 -2.72
N ARG A 206 -19.55 13.75 -2.50
CA ARG A 206 -18.37 13.06 -3.04
C ARG A 206 -18.38 13.04 -4.58
N LYS A 207 -19.53 12.82 -5.20
CA LYS A 207 -19.68 12.91 -6.67
C LYS A 207 -19.32 14.30 -7.20
N LYS A 208 -19.75 15.37 -6.51
CA LYS A 208 -19.42 16.75 -6.90
C LYS A 208 -17.92 17.00 -6.88
N ILE A 209 -17.21 16.55 -5.84
CA ILE A 209 -15.73 16.65 -5.78
C ILE A 209 -15.08 15.91 -6.95
N HIS A 210 -15.47 14.65 -7.20
CA HIS A 210 -14.89 13.88 -8.31
C HIS A 210 -15.08 14.56 -9.66
N LYS A 211 -16.26 15.14 -9.89
CA LYS A 211 -16.53 15.93 -11.10
C LYS A 211 -15.63 17.17 -11.19
N ALA A 212 -15.49 17.93 -10.09
CA ALA A 212 -14.60 19.10 -10.07
C ALA A 212 -13.13 18.73 -10.23
N ARG A 213 -12.68 17.61 -9.64
CA ARG A 213 -11.32 17.10 -9.82
C ARG A 213 -11.05 16.74 -11.27
N LYS A 214 -12.00 16.06 -11.93
CA LYS A 214 -11.89 15.76 -13.37
C LYS A 214 -11.78 17.05 -14.19
N GLN A 215 -12.59 18.07 -13.88
CA GLN A 215 -12.53 19.37 -14.54
C GLN A 215 -11.18 20.07 -14.32
N TYR A 216 -10.66 20.07 -13.09
CA TYR A 216 -9.36 20.66 -12.76
C TYR A 216 -8.19 19.95 -13.46
N ASN A 217 -8.21 18.62 -13.48
CA ASN A 217 -7.17 17.83 -14.15
C ASN A 217 -7.18 18.03 -15.68
N LEU A 218 -8.36 18.29 -16.27
CA LEU A 218 -8.49 18.65 -17.69
C LEU A 218 -7.96 20.06 -17.97
N HIS A 219 -8.28 21.02 -17.10
CA HIS A 219 -7.88 22.43 -17.27
C HIS A 219 -7.41 23.00 -15.93
N LYS A 220 -6.09 23.04 -15.73
CA LYS A 220 -5.42 23.52 -14.51
C LYS A 220 -5.45 25.05 -14.42
N ASN A 221 -6.62 25.62 -14.11
CA ASN A 221 -6.80 27.06 -13.91
C ASN A 221 -7.36 27.37 -12.51
N GLU A 222 -7.24 28.64 -12.09
CA GLU A 222 -7.61 29.09 -10.74
C GLU A 222 -9.09 28.88 -10.44
N THR A 223 -9.97 29.10 -11.43
CA THR A 223 -11.42 28.91 -11.27
C THR A 223 -11.77 27.46 -10.94
N ASN A 224 -11.19 26.50 -11.67
CA ASN A 224 -11.41 25.08 -11.43
C ASN A 224 -10.76 24.63 -10.11
N HIS A 225 -9.61 25.19 -9.76
CA HIS A 225 -8.93 24.92 -8.50
C HIS A 225 -9.79 25.38 -7.31
N LYS A 226 -10.26 26.63 -7.32
CA LYS A 226 -11.16 27.18 -6.30
C LYS A 226 -12.43 26.33 -6.14
N LYS A 227 -13.05 25.94 -7.26
CA LYS A 227 -14.24 25.08 -7.24
C LYS A 227 -13.98 23.70 -6.62
N LEU A 228 -12.83 23.10 -6.89
CA LEU A 228 -12.40 21.84 -6.27
C LEU A 228 -12.23 22.00 -4.75
N LEU A 229 -11.59 23.09 -4.31
CA LEU A 229 -11.41 23.40 -2.90
C LEU A 229 -12.76 23.61 -2.18
N ASP A 230 -13.67 24.38 -2.80
CA ASP A 230 -15.00 24.65 -2.24
C ASP A 230 -15.82 23.38 -2.04
N PHE A 231 -15.88 22.50 -3.06
CA PHE A 231 -16.57 21.22 -2.91
C PHE A 231 -15.89 20.29 -1.92
N SER A 232 -14.56 20.35 -1.81
CA SER A 232 -13.83 19.56 -0.80
C SER A 232 -14.17 20.01 0.62
N LYS A 233 -14.25 21.33 0.86
CA LYS A 233 -14.68 21.91 2.14
C LYS A 233 -16.12 21.51 2.47
N GLN A 234 -17.04 21.65 1.51
CA GLN A 234 -18.45 21.26 1.70
C GLN A 234 -18.60 19.77 2.03
N TYR A 235 -17.89 18.89 1.31
CA TYR A 235 -17.92 17.46 1.60
C TYR A 235 -17.39 17.14 3.00
N LYS A 236 -16.29 17.77 3.43
CA LYS A 236 -15.77 17.59 4.78
C LYS A 236 -16.79 18.01 5.83
N GLN A 237 -17.48 19.14 5.63
CA GLN A 237 -18.55 19.59 6.51
C GLN A 237 -19.72 18.59 6.56
N ILE A 238 -20.20 18.13 5.40
CA ILE A 238 -21.31 17.18 5.30
C ILE A 238 -20.96 15.85 5.97
N THR A 239 -19.75 15.32 5.72
CA THR A 239 -19.30 14.05 6.31
C THR A 239 -19.08 14.16 7.81
N ASN A 240 -18.49 15.24 8.30
CA ASN A 240 -18.35 15.49 9.73
C ASN A 240 -19.71 15.62 10.41
N LYS A 241 -20.65 16.37 9.80
CA LYS A 241 -22.01 16.49 10.31
C LYS A 241 -22.69 15.12 10.39
N ALA A 242 -22.70 14.35 9.31
CA ALA A 242 -23.33 13.03 9.28
C ALA A 242 -22.70 12.06 10.30
N TYR A 243 -21.39 12.13 10.50
CA TYR A 243 -20.70 11.35 11.53
C TYR A 243 -21.13 11.78 12.94
N ASN A 244 -21.13 13.08 13.23
CA ASN A 244 -21.51 13.62 14.53
C ASN A 244 -22.98 13.33 14.86
N ASP A 245 -23.88 13.51 13.90
CA ASP A 245 -25.31 13.18 14.04
C ASP A 245 -25.47 11.69 14.35
N TYR A 246 -24.71 10.82 13.67
CA TYR A 246 -24.73 9.39 13.97
C TYR A 246 -24.20 9.08 15.38
N GLN A 247 -23.09 9.69 15.81
CA GLN A 247 -22.57 9.50 17.17
C GLN A 247 -23.58 9.95 18.22
N PHE A 248 -24.16 11.15 18.06
CA PHE A 248 -25.17 11.69 18.97
C PHE A 248 -26.40 10.77 19.09
N ASN A 249 -26.91 10.29 17.95
CA ASN A 249 -28.04 9.36 17.93
C ASN A 249 -27.69 8.01 18.55
N LEU A 250 -26.47 7.54 18.33
CA LEU A 250 -25.99 6.28 18.89
C LEU A 250 -25.87 6.37 20.42
N GLU A 251 -25.24 7.44 20.94
CA GLU A 251 -25.13 7.69 22.37
C GLU A 251 -26.50 7.77 23.03
N SER A 252 -27.42 8.51 22.41
CA SER A 252 -28.80 8.64 22.91
C SER A 252 -29.52 7.29 22.92
N LYS A 253 -29.34 6.48 21.88
CA LYS A 253 -29.88 5.11 21.83
C LYS A 253 -29.30 4.23 22.93
N ILE A 254 -27.99 4.31 23.19
CA ILE A 254 -27.32 3.54 24.24
C ILE A 254 -27.84 3.96 25.62
N ARG A 255 -27.92 5.26 25.91
CA ARG A 255 -28.45 5.80 27.18
C ARG A 255 -29.88 5.33 27.43
N ASN A 256 -30.76 5.45 26.43
CA ASN A 256 -32.16 5.09 26.57
C ASN A 256 -32.36 3.57 26.72
N THR A 257 -31.63 2.76 25.95
CA THR A 257 -31.74 1.28 26.03
C THR A 257 -31.13 0.73 27.31
N ALA A 258 -30.11 1.37 27.89
CA ALA A 258 -29.55 0.96 29.18
C ALA A 258 -30.60 0.96 30.31
N GLN A 259 -31.50 1.96 30.29
CA GLN A 259 -32.53 2.13 31.32
C GLN A 259 -33.79 1.29 31.05
N THR A 260 -34.11 1.04 29.78
CA THR A 260 -35.42 0.46 29.39
C THR A 260 -35.34 -0.98 28.88
N ASN A 261 -34.21 -1.40 28.32
CA ASN A 261 -34.06 -2.71 27.69
C ASN A 261 -32.60 -3.18 27.65
N GLY A 262 -32.17 -3.85 28.73
CA GLY A 262 -30.81 -4.36 28.87
C GLY A 262 -30.37 -5.32 27.74
N LYS A 263 -31.29 -6.10 27.15
CA LYS A 263 -30.97 -7.03 26.06
C LYS A 263 -30.56 -6.29 24.78
N GLU A 264 -31.31 -5.24 24.40
CA GLU A 264 -30.98 -4.42 23.23
C GLU A 264 -29.71 -3.59 23.47
N PHE A 265 -29.50 -3.08 24.69
CA PHE A 265 -28.26 -2.41 25.08
C PHE A 265 -27.03 -3.30 24.86
N TRP A 266 -27.04 -4.53 25.40
CA TRP A 266 -25.94 -5.47 25.23
C TRP A 266 -25.74 -5.89 23.78
N LYS A 267 -26.81 -5.98 22.98
CA LYS A 267 -26.71 -6.25 21.54
C LYS A 267 -25.96 -5.14 20.80
N ILE A 268 -26.25 -3.87 21.12
CA ILE A 268 -25.56 -2.71 20.56
C ILE A 268 -24.08 -2.74 20.95
N LEU A 269 -23.75 -2.93 22.25
CA LEU A 269 -22.37 -3.01 22.71
C LEU A 269 -21.60 -4.18 22.07
N ASN A 270 -22.22 -5.35 21.98
CA ASN A 270 -21.60 -6.54 21.38
C ASN A 270 -21.34 -6.37 19.88
N TYR A 271 -22.19 -5.62 19.17
CA TYR A 271 -21.93 -5.24 17.78
C TYR A 271 -20.64 -4.43 17.65
N PHE A 272 -20.40 -3.47 18.55
CA PHE A 272 -19.16 -2.70 18.57
C PHE A 272 -17.98 -3.54 19.04
N ASN A 273 -18.10 -4.35 20.09
CA ASN A 273 -17.00 -5.22 20.55
C ASN A 273 -16.56 -6.22 19.48
N LYS A 274 -17.48 -6.78 18.69
CA LYS A 274 -17.13 -7.63 17.53
C LYS A 274 -16.36 -6.88 16.44
N ARG A 275 -16.63 -5.58 16.26
CA ARG A 275 -15.89 -4.72 15.31
C ARG A 275 -14.59 -4.17 15.89
N VAL A 276 -14.51 -3.95 17.20
CA VAL A 276 -13.31 -3.51 17.94
C VAL A 276 -12.32 -4.66 18.14
N LYS A 277 -12.76 -5.93 18.13
CA LYS A 277 -11.83 -7.08 18.00
C LYS A 277 -11.06 -7.10 16.66
N MET A 278 -11.41 -6.26 15.68
CA MET A 278 -10.61 -6.00 14.48
C MET A 278 -9.66 -4.79 14.60
N ILE A 279 -9.80 -3.97 15.65
CA ILE A 279 -8.99 -2.78 15.95
C ILE A 279 -8.72 -2.81 17.46
N GLN A 280 -7.96 -3.80 17.91
CA GLN A 280 -7.64 -3.90 19.34
C GLN A 280 -6.66 -2.78 19.74
N THR A 281 -6.86 -2.31 20.98
CA THR A 281 -6.07 -1.37 21.80
C THR A 281 -6.28 0.13 21.58
N LEU A 282 -7.30 0.74 22.24
CA LEU A 282 -7.10 1.94 23.10
C LEU A 282 -8.36 2.53 23.78
N TYR A 283 -9.59 2.21 23.39
CA TYR A 283 -10.75 3.04 23.82
C TYR A 283 -11.60 2.52 25.00
N LEU A 284 -11.37 1.30 25.52
CA LEU A 284 -12.24 0.72 26.54
C LEU A 284 -12.00 1.21 27.98
N LEU A 285 -10.91 1.94 28.25
CA LEU A 285 -10.62 2.44 29.60
C LEU A 285 -11.43 3.68 30.01
N ASN A 286 -11.95 4.48 29.07
CA ASN A 286 -12.68 5.72 29.40
C ASN A 286 -14.19 5.53 29.61
N LEU A 287 -14.78 4.42 29.16
CA LEU A 287 -16.22 4.18 29.34
C LEU A 287 -16.57 3.49 30.66
N CYS A 288 -15.64 2.73 31.26
CA CYS A 288 -15.89 2.10 32.57
C CYS A 288 -15.84 3.10 33.74
N THR A 289 -15.17 4.24 33.59
CA THR A 289 -15.03 5.23 34.68
C THR A 289 -16.30 6.04 34.94
N ILE A 290 -17.22 6.10 33.97
CA ILE A 290 -18.46 6.89 34.07
C ILE A 290 -19.59 6.10 34.76
N ILE A 291 -19.55 4.76 34.73
CA ILE A 291 -20.62 3.91 35.29
C ILE A 291 -20.38 3.59 36.78
N LEU A 292 -19.17 3.81 37.31
CA LEU A 292 -18.84 3.57 38.73
C LEU A 292 -18.94 4.82 39.63
N ARG A 293 -19.62 5.89 39.18
CA ARG A 293 -19.82 7.13 39.97
C ARG A 293 -21.27 7.60 40.07
N THR A 294 -22.23 6.70 39.89
CA THR A 294 -23.64 6.90 40.25
C THR A 294 -24.09 5.73 41.08
#